data_AF-A0A0C3K7F3-F1
#
_entry.id   AF-A0A0C3K7F3-F1
#
_cell.length_a   1.000
_cell.length_b   1.000
_cell.length_c   1.000
_cell.angle_alpha   90.00
_cell.angle_beta   90.00
_cell.angle_gamma   90.00
#
_symmetry.space_group_name_H-M   'P 1'
#
loop_
_entity.id
_entity.type
_entity.pdbx_description
1 polymer ?
#
loop_
_entity_poly.entity_id
_entity_poly.type
_entity_poly.pdbx_seq_one_letter_code
_entity_poly.pdbx_strand_id
1 'polypeptide(L)'
;DRYRELMRVSRLWRDLKHRKWFGFGHDKEQDPRQGELALFCPACPQPGINLPPDWKTQYDRYETIMRQYVMDGNFTAQHMKMNKPELDAHLEQSLDTKERSTCSNHRAINAANINKSNLWSTGIGATACARHGCFVPHSVVDFQKGEK
;
A
#
# COMPACT_ATOMS: atom_id res chain seq x y z
N ASP A 1 32.96 3.52 2.09
CA ASP A 1 31.58 3.97 1.83
C ASP A 1 30.64 3.13 2.71
N ARG A 2 29.75 3.78 3.47
CA ARG A 2 28.79 3.17 4.42
C ARG A 2 27.34 3.43 4.02
N TYR A 3 27.10 3.72 2.72
CA TYR A 3 25.78 4.07 2.20
C TYR A 3 24.71 3.00 2.47
N ARG A 4 25.06 1.71 2.40
CA ARG A 4 24.11 0.61 2.67
C ARG A 4 23.65 0.61 4.12
N GLU A 5 24.57 0.82 5.05
CA GLU A 5 24.28 0.92 6.48
C GLU A 5 23.46 2.18 6.78
N LEU A 6 23.80 3.32 6.17
CA LEU A 6 23.01 4.54 6.27
C LEU A 6 21.56 4.32 5.82
N MET A 7 21.35 3.66 4.67
CA MET A 7 20.02 3.35 4.16
C MET A 7 19.23 2.42 5.10
N ARG A 8 19.88 1.44 5.75
CA ARG A 8 19.23 0.57 6.75
C ARG A 8 18.83 1.36 7.99
N VAL A 9 19.75 2.15 8.55
CA VAL A 9 19.50 2.97 9.74
C VAL A 9 18.41 4.01 9.47
N SER A 10 18.40 4.61 8.27
CA SER A 10 17.36 5.56 7.84
C SER A 10 15.97 4.92 7.79
N ARG A 11 15.85 3.68 7.29
CA ARG A 11 14.58 2.93 7.29
C ARG A 11 14.10 2.64 8.71
N LEU A 12 14.97 2.13 9.57
CA LEU A 12 14.66 1.85 10.98
C LEU A 12 14.25 3.13 11.73
N TRP A 13 14.99 4.22 11.52
CA TRP A 13 14.66 5.52 12.10
C TRP A 13 13.29 6.00 11.67
N ARG A 14 12.96 5.91 10.37
CA ARG A 14 11.64 6.28 9.85
C ARG A 14 10.54 5.45 10.48
N ASP A 15 10.71 4.14 10.60
CA ASP A 15 9.73 3.26 11.25
C ASP A 15 9.49 3.67 12.72
N LEU A 16 10.56 3.82 13.50
CA LEU A 16 10.49 4.27 14.89
C LEU A 16 9.81 5.64 15.04
N LYS A 17 10.06 6.56 14.11
CA LYS A 17 9.40 7.87 14.09
C LYS A 17 7.89 7.75 13.82
N HIS A 18 7.47 6.90 12.88
CA HIS A 18 6.05 6.66 12.62
C HIS A 18 5.40 6.01 13.84
N ARG A 19 5.96 4.93 14.39
CA ARG A 19 5.45 4.27 15.60
C ARG A 19 5.25 5.25 16.74
N LYS A 20 6.25 6.12 17.00
CA LYS A 20 6.12 7.18 18.02
C LYS A 20 4.98 8.16 17.72
N TRP A 21 4.83 8.60 16.48
CA TRP A 21 3.78 9.56 16.10
C TRP A 21 2.37 8.98 16.22
N PHE A 22 2.21 7.68 16.00
CA PHE A 22 0.92 6.99 16.10
C PHE A 22 0.66 6.33 17.47
N GLY A 23 1.56 6.50 18.44
CA GLY A 23 1.38 6.01 19.81
C GLY A 23 1.87 4.58 20.07
N PHE A 24 2.40 3.87 19.07
CA PHE A 24 2.93 2.50 19.18
C PHE A 24 4.33 2.40 19.85
N GLY A 25 4.69 3.38 20.68
CA GLY A 25 6.02 3.44 21.32
C GLY A 25 6.04 2.95 22.78
N HIS A 26 4.88 2.89 23.44
CA HIS A 26 4.78 2.61 24.87
C HIS A 26 4.36 1.17 25.18
N ASP A 27 3.44 0.61 24.41
CA ASP A 27 3.05 -0.80 24.51
C ASP A 27 3.96 -1.67 23.65
N LYS A 28 4.84 -2.44 24.30
CA LYS A 28 5.76 -3.37 23.63
C LYS A 28 5.06 -4.56 22.98
N GLU A 29 3.81 -4.80 23.34
CA GLU A 29 3.04 -5.97 22.91
C GLU A 29 2.11 -5.67 21.72
N GLN A 30 1.99 -4.40 21.31
CA GLN A 30 1.10 -4.01 20.23
C GLN A 30 1.88 -3.50 19.03
N ASP A 31 2.02 -4.36 18.03
CA ASP A 31 2.44 -3.93 16.71
C ASP A 31 1.28 -3.26 15.95
N PRO A 32 1.57 -2.23 15.14
CA PRO A 32 0.56 -1.58 14.31
C PRO A 32 0.00 -2.57 13.29
N ARG A 33 -1.33 -2.64 13.19
CA ARG A 33 -2.01 -3.38 12.14
C ARG A 33 -1.87 -2.65 10.81
N GLN A 34 -2.25 -3.34 9.74
CA GLN A 34 -2.18 -2.77 8.39
C GLN A 34 -3.00 -1.49 8.29
N GLY A 35 -2.34 -0.42 7.84
CA GLY A 35 -2.95 0.91 7.71
C GLY A 35 -2.95 1.78 8.98
N GLU A 36 -2.60 1.27 10.16
CA GLU A 36 -2.66 2.05 11.41
C GLU A 36 -1.56 3.12 11.52
N LEU A 37 -0.49 3.00 10.74
CA LEU A 37 0.55 4.03 10.60
C LEU A 37 0.29 5.00 9.43
N ALA A 38 -0.89 4.98 8.82
CA ALA A 38 -1.26 5.87 7.73
C ALA A 38 -2.19 6.98 8.22
N LEU A 39 -1.84 8.23 7.94
CA LEU A 39 -2.76 9.35 8.13
C LEU A 39 -3.70 9.40 6.92
N PHE A 40 -4.98 9.17 7.18
CA PHE A 40 -5.98 9.40 6.14
C PHE A 40 -6.16 10.90 5.89
N CYS A 41 -6.63 11.27 4.69
CA CYS A 41 -6.73 12.67 4.28
C CYS A 41 -7.52 13.53 5.29
N PRO A 42 -6.86 14.44 6.05
CA PRO A 42 -7.50 15.19 7.12
C PRO A 42 -8.43 16.29 6.59
N ALA A 43 -8.12 16.82 5.40
CA ALA A 43 -8.90 17.85 4.74
C ALA A 43 -10.18 17.31 4.06
N CYS A 44 -10.25 16.00 3.82
CA CYS A 44 -11.46 15.43 3.25
C CYS A 44 -12.57 15.27 4.30
N PRO A 45 -13.84 15.37 3.87
CA PRO A 45 -14.99 15.08 4.72
C PRO A 45 -14.95 13.66 5.31
N GLN A 46 -15.08 13.56 6.64
CA GLN A 46 -15.02 12.33 7.43
C GLN A 46 -16.23 12.26 8.38
N PRO A 47 -17.30 11.56 8.00
CA PRO A 47 -18.45 11.35 8.89
C PRO A 47 -18.01 10.78 10.25
N GLY A 48 -18.42 11.42 11.34
CA GLY A 48 -18.07 11.00 12.70
C GLY A 48 -16.69 11.43 13.20
N ILE A 49 -15.88 12.11 12.37
CA ILE A 49 -14.55 12.62 12.77
C ILE A 49 -14.50 14.15 12.64
N ASN A 50 -14.72 14.69 11.44
CA ASN A 50 -14.61 16.13 11.17
C ASN A 50 -15.85 16.73 10.48
N LEU A 51 -16.96 15.99 10.44
CA LEU A 51 -18.26 16.48 9.98
C LEU A 51 -19.25 16.60 11.15
N PRO A 52 -20.11 17.64 11.17
CA PRO A 52 -21.15 17.76 12.18
C PRO A 52 -22.18 16.62 12.04
N PRO A 53 -22.87 16.17 13.11
CA PRO A 53 -23.79 15.02 13.06
C PRO A 53 -24.91 15.13 12.03
N ASP A 54 -25.38 16.35 11.77
CA ASP A 54 -26.42 16.73 10.82
C ASP A 54 -25.85 17.18 9.46
N TRP A 55 -24.61 16.79 9.13
CA TRP A 55 -23.96 17.14 7.86
C TRP A 55 -24.82 16.80 6.63
N LYS A 56 -25.62 15.72 6.68
CA LYS A 56 -26.50 15.29 5.58
C LYS A 56 -27.61 16.28 5.26
N THR A 57 -28.07 17.04 6.27
CA THR A 57 -29.12 18.04 6.11
C THR A 57 -28.55 19.43 5.83
N GLN A 58 -27.34 19.73 6.31
CA GLN A 58 -26.70 21.04 6.13
C GLN A 58 -26.11 21.24 4.73
N TYR A 59 -25.56 20.18 4.15
CA TYR A 59 -24.87 20.26 2.87
C TYR A 59 -25.72 19.58 1.79
N ASP A 60 -26.39 20.38 0.98
CA ASP A 60 -27.29 19.92 -0.10
C ASP A 60 -26.53 19.40 -1.33
N ARG A 61 -25.26 19.81 -1.48
CA ARG A 61 -24.40 19.39 -2.59
C ARG A 61 -23.58 18.15 -2.25
N TYR A 62 -23.89 17.06 -2.96
CA TYR A 62 -23.16 15.80 -2.86
C TYR A 62 -21.65 15.99 -3.13
N GLU A 63 -21.28 16.89 -4.04
CA GLU A 63 -19.90 17.12 -4.47
C GLU A 63 -19.01 17.75 -3.39
N THR A 64 -19.57 18.51 -2.44
CA THR A 64 -18.77 19.14 -1.38
C THR A 64 -18.42 18.15 -0.27
N ILE A 65 -19.24 17.12 -0.07
CA ILE A 65 -19.11 16.15 1.02
C ILE A 65 -18.50 14.83 0.53
N MET A 66 -18.62 14.53 -0.76
CA MET A 66 -18.16 13.25 -1.28
C MET A 66 -16.66 13.21 -1.46
N ARG A 67 -16.08 12.16 -0.89
CA ARG A 67 -14.69 11.80 -1.10
C ARG A 67 -14.52 11.22 -2.49
N GLN A 68 -13.48 11.68 -3.16
CA GLN A 68 -13.05 11.16 -4.45
C GLN A 68 -11.74 10.41 -4.25
N TYR A 69 -11.68 9.23 -4.86
CA TYR A 69 -10.52 8.37 -4.83
C TYR A 69 -9.93 8.28 -6.23
N VAL A 70 -8.61 8.27 -6.29
CA VAL A 70 -7.85 7.90 -7.47
C VAL A 70 -7.12 6.61 -7.16
N MET A 71 -7.14 5.68 -8.10
CA MET A 71 -6.38 4.44 -8.03
C MET A 71 -5.35 4.48 -9.14
N ASP A 72 -4.10 4.18 -8.79
CA ASP A 72 -3.02 4.10 -9.75
C ASP A 72 -2.13 2.89 -9.45
N GLY A 73 -1.49 2.36 -10.48
CA GLY A 73 -0.68 1.16 -10.41
C GLY A 73 0.61 1.32 -11.21
N ASN A 74 1.76 1.14 -10.54
CA ASN A 74 3.03 1.01 -11.22
C ASN A 74 3.33 -0.47 -11.49
N PHE A 75 3.11 -0.91 -12.73
CA PHE A 75 3.36 -2.29 -13.19
C PHE A 75 4.82 -2.61 -13.50
N THR A 76 5.73 -1.67 -13.25
CA THR A 76 7.18 -1.84 -13.44
C THR A 76 7.97 -1.79 -12.13
N ALA A 77 7.28 -1.57 -11.00
CA ALA A 77 7.88 -1.59 -9.66
C ALA A 77 8.20 -3.04 -9.24
N GLN A 78 9.34 -3.54 -9.68
CA GLN A 78 9.75 -4.91 -9.45
C GLN A 78 10.51 -5.04 -8.13
N HIS A 79 10.03 -5.88 -7.23
CA HIS A 79 10.77 -6.24 -6.02
C HIS A 79 11.30 -7.67 -6.15
N MET A 80 12.61 -7.84 -6.01
CA MET A 80 13.23 -9.17 -6.04
C MET A 80 13.06 -9.88 -4.69
N LYS A 81 12.95 -11.21 -4.73
CA LYS A 81 13.06 -12.01 -3.51
C LYS A 81 14.43 -11.79 -2.88
N MET A 82 14.46 -11.65 -1.56
CA MET A 82 15.71 -11.55 -0.85
C MET A 82 16.50 -12.86 -0.93
N ASN A 83 17.82 -12.73 -1.08
CA ASN A 83 18.73 -13.88 -1.16
C ASN A 83 18.86 -14.63 0.18
N LYS A 84 18.63 -13.94 1.31
CA LYS A 84 18.72 -14.51 2.67
C LYS A 84 17.53 -14.04 3.51
N PRO A 85 16.36 -14.68 3.38
CA PRO A 85 15.15 -14.28 4.08
C PRO A 85 15.28 -14.43 5.60
N GLU A 86 16.09 -15.37 6.11
CA GLU A 86 16.30 -15.57 7.56
C GLU A 86 17.00 -14.40 8.27
N LEU A 87 17.61 -13.48 7.51
CA LEU A 87 18.23 -12.26 8.05
C LEU A 87 17.26 -11.07 8.07
N ASP A 88 15.99 -11.28 7.72
CA ASP A 88 14.96 -10.25 7.66
C ASP A 88 13.81 -10.57 8.63
N ALA A 89 13.27 -9.53 9.26
CA ALA A 89 12.08 -9.67 10.09
C ALA A 89 10.85 -9.65 9.17
N HIS A 90 10.21 -10.81 8.90
CA HIS A 90 9.06 -10.90 8.01
C HIS A 90 7.83 -11.55 8.66
N LEU A 91 6.66 -10.96 8.37
CA LEU A 91 5.30 -11.49 8.57
C LEU A 91 4.97 -12.51 7.46
N GLU A 92 4.26 -13.59 7.81
CA GLU A 92 4.08 -14.81 7.00
C GLU A 92 3.37 -14.62 5.64
N GLN A 93 3.77 -15.45 4.66
CA GLN A 93 3.30 -15.45 3.28
C GLN A 93 2.09 -16.40 3.06
N SER A 94 1.09 -15.95 2.29
CA SER A 94 -0.04 -16.78 1.83
C SER A 94 0.35 -17.67 0.63
N LEU A 95 -0.05 -18.94 0.65
CA LEU A 95 0.10 -19.89 -0.45
C LEU A 95 -0.99 -19.69 -1.50
N ASP A 96 -0.64 -19.65 -2.78
CA ASP A 96 -1.64 -19.49 -3.85
C ASP A 96 -1.45 -20.47 -5.02
N THR A 97 -2.57 -20.98 -5.53
CA THR A 97 -2.64 -22.10 -6.48
C THR A 97 -2.73 -21.59 -7.93
N LYS A 98 -1.96 -22.19 -8.86
CA LYS A 98 -1.93 -21.78 -10.27
C LYS A 98 -3.16 -22.27 -11.04
N GLU A 99 -3.98 -21.35 -11.55
CA GLU A 99 -4.87 -21.62 -12.69
C GLU A 99 -4.18 -21.37 -14.03
N ARG A 100 -4.46 -22.25 -15.01
CA ARG A 100 -4.00 -22.14 -16.40
C ARG A 100 -5.00 -21.29 -17.20
N SER A 101 -4.50 -20.32 -17.96
CA SER A 101 -5.33 -19.57 -18.91
C SER A 101 -5.69 -20.42 -20.14
N THR A 102 -6.89 -20.20 -20.69
CA THR A 102 -7.46 -20.95 -21.82
C THR A 102 -7.44 -20.16 -23.15
N CYS A 103 -6.77 -19.01 -23.21
CA CYS A 103 -6.83 -18.09 -24.37
C CYS A 103 -5.66 -18.24 -25.35
N SER A 104 -5.96 -18.20 -26.66
CA SER A 104 -5.03 -18.32 -27.78
C SER A 104 -4.36 -16.98 -28.15
N ASN A 105 -3.03 -16.93 -28.02
CA ASN A 105 -2.11 -16.04 -28.76
C ASN A 105 -2.31 -14.50 -28.68
N HIS A 106 -2.36 -13.92 -27.47
CA HIS A 106 -2.06 -12.51 -27.28
C HIS A 106 -0.57 -12.28 -26.97
N ARG A 107 0.25 -11.92 -27.97
CA ARG A 107 1.71 -11.71 -27.79
C ARG A 107 2.04 -10.63 -26.75
N ALA A 108 1.30 -9.52 -26.68
CA ALA A 108 1.56 -8.44 -25.72
C ALA A 108 1.28 -8.89 -24.28
N ILE A 109 0.15 -9.57 -24.06
CA ILE A 109 -0.23 -10.14 -22.75
C ILE A 109 0.74 -11.26 -22.36
N ASN A 110 1.12 -12.13 -23.31
CA ASN A 110 2.07 -13.20 -23.06
C ASN A 110 3.48 -12.67 -22.77
N ALA A 111 3.91 -11.58 -23.40
CA ALA A 111 5.19 -10.93 -23.14
C ALA A 111 5.22 -10.23 -21.77
N ALA A 112 4.14 -9.55 -21.39
CA ALA A 112 3.97 -8.97 -20.05
C ALA A 112 3.89 -10.06 -18.96
N ASN A 113 3.32 -11.23 -19.30
CA ASN A 113 3.23 -12.41 -18.46
C ASN A 113 4.43 -13.38 -18.58
N ILE A 114 5.52 -13.00 -19.28
CA ILE A 114 6.76 -13.79 -19.24
C ILE A 114 7.16 -13.91 -17.78
N ASN A 115 7.22 -15.15 -17.27
CA ASN A 115 7.61 -15.44 -15.90
C ASN A 115 8.93 -14.72 -15.58
N LYS A 116 8.85 -13.65 -14.80
CA LYS A 116 10.01 -13.10 -14.12
C LYS A 116 10.20 -13.94 -12.86
N SER A 117 10.92 -15.06 -13.01
CA SER A 117 11.30 -15.89 -11.87
C SER A 117 12.07 -15.05 -10.84
N ASN A 118 11.91 -15.36 -9.56
CA ASN A 118 12.58 -14.70 -8.42
C ASN A 118 12.12 -13.26 -8.08
N LEU A 119 10.96 -12.80 -8.55
CA LEU A 119 10.32 -11.59 -8.03
C LEU A 119 9.37 -11.90 -6.86
N TRP A 120 9.35 -11.01 -5.87
CA TRP A 120 8.36 -10.93 -4.80
C TRP A 120 7.12 -10.15 -5.25
N SER A 121 7.32 -9.03 -5.96
CA SER A 121 6.25 -8.27 -6.60
C SER A 121 6.68 -7.81 -8.00
N THR A 122 5.71 -7.75 -8.91
CA THR A 122 5.88 -7.27 -10.29
C THR A 122 5.44 -5.81 -10.46
N GLY A 123 4.65 -5.30 -9.52
CA GLY A 123 4.19 -3.92 -9.50
C GLY A 123 3.56 -3.57 -8.16
N ILE A 124 3.12 -2.32 -8.00
CA ILE A 124 2.48 -1.81 -6.80
C ILE A 124 1.26 -0.98 -7.21
N GLY A 125 0.12 -1.23 -6.59
CA GLY A 125 -1.10 -0.43 -6.71
C GLY A 125 -1.35 0.36 -5.43
N ALA A 126 -1.93 1.55 -5.55
CA ALA A 126 -2.35 2.34 -4.41
C ALA A 126 -3.63 3.12 -4.72
N THR A 127 -4.48 3.27 -3.70
CA THR A 127 -5.57 4.26 -3.72
C THR A 127 -5.14 5.50 -2.95
N ALA A 128 -5.43 6.67 -3.49
CA ALA A 128 -5.23 7.94 -2.83
C ALA A 128 -6.49 8.80 -2.90
N CYS A 129 -6.57 9.77 -2.02
CA CYS A 129 -7.51 10.88 -2.14
C CYS A 129 -7.21 11.65 -3.44
N ALA A 130 -8.20 11.75 -4.33
CA ALA A 130 -8.04 12.46 -5.60
C ALA A 130 -7.80 13.97 -5.43
N ARG A 131 -8.25 14.56 -4.32
CA ARG A 131 -8.14 16.01 -4.07
C ARG A 131 -6.81 16.43 -3.44
N HIS A 132 -6.27 15.60 -2.56
CA HIS A 132 -5.14 15.98 -1.71
C HIS A 132 -3.97 14.99 -1.75
N GLY A 133 -4.08 13.90 -2.52
CA GLY A 133 -3.00 12.93 -2.73
C GLY A 133 -2.65 12.07 -1.50
N CYS A 134 -3.37 12.18 -0.39
CA CYS A 134 -3.12 11.32 0.78
C CYS A 134 -3.54 9.88 0.46
N PHE A 135 -2.66 8.91 0.68
CA PHE A 135 -2.98 7.50 0.51
C PHE A 135 -4.10 7.05 1.44
N VAL A 136 -4.97 6.19 0.94
CA VAL A 136 -5.99 5.56 1.78
C VAL A 136 -5.29 4.53 2.68
N PRO A 137 -5.56 4.53 4.00
CA PRO A 137 -5.02 3.49 4.89
C PRO A 137 -5.29 2.10 4.34
N HIS A 138 -4.27 1.26 4.36
CA HIS A 138 -4.34 -0.14 3.91
C HIS A 138 -4.72 -0.34 2.42
N SER A 139 -4.62 0.68 1.55
CA SER A 139 -4.93 0.53 0.13
C SER A 139 -3.74 0.28 -0.79
N VAL A 140 -2.53 0.16 -0.24
CA VAL A 140 -1.32 -0.12 -1.03
C VAL A 140 -1.16 -1.63 -1.12
N VAL A 141 -1.10 -2.16 -2.34
CA VAL A 141 -1.05 -3.60 -2.62
C VAL A 141 0.06 -3.93 -3.60
N ASP A 142 0.72 -5.06 -3.38
CA ASP A 142 1.70 -5.60 -4.32
C ASP A 142 1.00 -6.42 -5.41
N PHE A 143 1.32 -6.16 -6.66
CA PHE A 143 0.91 -6.99 -7.78
C PHE A 143 1.87 -8.17 -7.93
N GLN A 144 1.34 -9.40 -7.92
CA GLN A 144 2.14 -10.62 -8.10
C GLN A 144 2.25 -11.06 -9.57
N LYS A 145 1.30 -10.61 -10.38
CA LYS A 145 1.27 -10.73 -11.83
C LYS A 145 0.95 -9.34 -12.35
N GLY A 146 1.48 -8.96 -13.50
CA GLY A 146 1.15 -7.68 -14.14
C GLY A 146 -0.36 -7.55 -14.40
N GLU A 147 -0.74 -6.49 -15.11
CA GLU A 147 -2.12 -6.31 -15.55
C GLU A 147 -2.63 -7.60 -16.25
N LYS A 148 -3.76 -8.13 -15.77
CA LYS A 148 -4.39 -9.35 -16.30
C LYS A 148 -5.50 -8.98 -17.27
#